data_AF-A0A1Y5I2F3-F1
#
_entry.id   AF-A0A1Y5I2F3-F1
#
_cell.length_a   1.000
_cell.length_b   1.000
_cell.length_c   1.000
_cell.angle_alpha   90.00
_cell.angle_beta   90.00
_cell.angle_gamma   90.00
#
_symmetry.space_group_name_H-M   'P 1'
#
loop_
_entity.id
_entity.type
_entity.pdbx_description
1 polymer ?
#
loop_
_entity_poly.entity_id
_entity_poly.type
_entity_poly.pdbx_seq_one_letter_code
_entity_poly.pdbx_strand_id
1 'polypeptide(L)'
;MRTMAMRGMKMAAKAPTTGRRARRTRADARTPARFVAARVNADDLTDAARDKFDEVTTTLSEYWEDSDEKPALVTLGVYGIVGLVAANGTLRAVDGLPLIPDFLELVGILFSGFFVYQNLLYKPDRAALRETISKIYNKIL
;
A
#
# COMPACT_ATOMS: atom_id res chain seq x y z
N MET A 1 27.92 55.21 -2.10
CA MET A 1 26.97 56.25 -2.55
C MET A 1 25.63 55.57 -2.82
N ARG A 2 24.61 55.87 -1.98
CA ARG A 2 23.29 56.44 -2.37
C ARG A 2 22.46 55.52 -3.31
N THR A 3 21.23 55.10 -3.04
CA THR A 3 20.16 55.67 -2.20
C THR A 3 18.99 54.68 -2.13
N MET A 4 18.36 54.67 -0.96
CA MET A 4 17.02 54.15 -0.66
C MET A 4 15.95 55.16 -1.13
N ALA A 5 14.83 54.69 -1.67
CA ALA A 5 13.54 55.41 -1.71
C ALA A 5 12.44 54.41 -2.11
N MET A 6 11.58 53.94 -1.19
CA MET A 6 10.45 54.60 -0.53
C MET A 6 9.11 54.40 -1.24
N ARG A 7 8.10 54.09 -0.40
CA ARG A 7 6.66 54.37 -0.55
C ARG A 7 5.92 53.58 -1.64
N GLY A 8 4.93 52.73 -1.34
CA GLY A 8 3.91 52.84 -0.30
C GLY A 8 2.67 53.48 -0.90
N MET A 9 1.62 52.68 -1.16
CA MET A 9 0.27 53.20 -1.36
C MET A 9 -0.70 52.18 -0.77
N LYS A 10 -1.12 52.44 0.47
CA LYS A 10 -2.32 51.83 1.07
C LYS A 10 -3.51 52.63 0.56
N MET A 11 -4.53 51.97 0.02
CA MET A 11 -5.86 52.56 -0.09
C MET A 11 -6.88 51.53 0.38
N ALA A 12 -7.41 51.81 1.57
CA ALA A 12 -8.61 51.20 2.11
C ALA A 12 -9.83 51.94 1.52
N ALA A 13 -10.84 51.19 1.10
CA ALA A 13 -12.18 51.73 0.94
C ALA A 13 -13.18 50.72 1.50
N LYS A 14 -13.82 51.13 2.60
CA LYS A 14 -14.89 50.44 3.32
C LYS A 14 -16.18 51.20 3.01
N ALA A 15 -17.22 50.51 2.55
CA ALA A 15 -18.63 50.93 2.72
C ALA A 15 -19.61 49.80 2.33
N PRO A 16 -20.84 49.81 2.89
CA PRO A 16 -21.55 48.60 3.33
C PRO A 16 -22.86 48.38 2.56
N THR A 17 -23.73 47.52 3.11
CA THR A 17 -25.08 47.11 2.65
C THR A 17 -25.05 45.98 1.62
N THR A 18 -25.70 44.84 1.83
CA THR A 18 -27.15 44.71 1.99
C THR A 18 -27.50 43.49 2.85
N GLY A 19 -28.46 43.66 3.75
CA GLY A 19 -28.99 42.58 4.59
C GLY A 19 -29.66 41.49 3.75
N ARG A 20 -29.15 40.26 3.86
CA ARG A 20 -29.81 39.05 3.35
C ARG A 20 -30.44 38.34 4.54
N ARG A 21 -31.78 38.31 4.58
CA ARG A 21 -32.56 37.48 5.52
C ARG A 21 -32.08 36.03 5.40
N ALA A 22 -31.30 35.57 6.36
CA ALA A 22 -30.88 34.18 6.45
C ALA A 22 -32.07 33.32 6.91
N ARG A 23 -32.60 32.55 5.96
CA ARG A 23 -33.55 31.45 6.16
C ARG A 23 -32.98 30.48 7.19
N ARG A 24 -33.56 30.44 8.39
CA ARG A 24 -33.24 29.45 9.43
C ARG A 24 -33.61 28.05 8.92
N THR A 25 -32.62 27.33 8.39
CA THR A 25 -32.69 25.89 8.26
C THR A 25 -32.44 25.29 9.64
N ARG A 26 -33.41 24.53 10.16
CA ARG A 26 -33.23 23.74 11.37
C ARG A 26 -32.07 22.78 11.13
N ALA A 27 -30.94 23.04 11.78
CA ALA A 27 -29.82 22.12 11.83
C ALA A 27 -30.25 20.96 12.75
N ASP A 28 -30.47 19.81 12.13
CA ASP A 28 -30.67 18.54 12.82
C ASP A 28 -29.43 18.27 13.67
N ALA A 29 -29.60 18.19 14.98
CA ALA A 29 -28.52 17.96 15.92
C ALA A 29 -28.06 16.50 15.79
N ARG A 30 -27.18 16.23 14.83
CA ARG A 30 -26.45 14.96 14.77
C ARG A 30 -25.59 14.86 16.01
N THR A 31 -25.99 14.01 16.93
CA THR A 31 -25.15 13.49 18.02
C THR A 31 -23.80 13.06 17.43
N PRO A 32 -22.66 13.62 17.86
CA PRO A 32 -21.38 13.15 17.37
C PRO A 32 -21.20 11.71 17.85
N ALA A 33 -21.14 10.77 16.91
CA ALA A 33 -20.71 9.41 17.19
C ALA A 33 -19.33 9.50 17.84
N ARG A 34 -19.27 9.27 19.15
CA ARG A 34 -18.02 9.15 19.89
C ARG A 34 -17.32 7.91 19.36
N PHE A 35 -16.37 8.10 18.46
CA PHE A 35 -15.39 7.06 18.17
C PHE A 35 -14.56 6.85 19.44
N VAL A 36 -14.88 5.78 20.17
CA VAL A 36 -14.00 5.26 21.21
C VAL A 36 -12.88 4.57 20.46
N ALA A 37 -11.79 5.29 20.19
CA ALA A 37 -10.54 4.66 19.84
C ALA A 37 -10.13 3.81 21.04
N ALA A 38 -10.25 2.49 20.93
CA ALA A 38 -9.66 1.58 21.89
C ALA A 38 -8.17 1.89 21.95
N ARG A 39 -7.73 2.56 23.01
CA ARG A 39 -6.32 2.76 23.29
C ARG A 39 -5.81 1.41 23.78
N VAL A 40 -5.26 0.64 22.85
CA VAL A 40 -4.49 -0.54 23.21
C VAL A 40 -3.16 -0.03 23.70
N ASN A 41 -2.89 -0.19 25.00
CA ASN A 41 -1.58 0.14 25.54
C ASN A 41 -0.55 -0.86 25.01
N ALA A 42 0.66 -0.37 24.76
CA ALA A 42 1.77 -1.25 24.41
C ALA A 42 2.00 -2.30 25.51
N ASP A 43 1.78 -1.92 26.77
CA ASP A 43 1.89 -2.82 27.92
C ASP A 43 0.83 -3.93 27.89
N ASP A 44 -0.45 -3.61 27.62
CA ASP A 44 -1.51 -4.63 27.43
C ASP A 44 -1.19 -5.60 26.28
N LEU A 45 -0.58 -5.09 25.20
CA LEU A 45 -0.15 -5.93 24.09
C LEU A 45 1.00 -6.85 24.48
N THR A 46 1.88 -6.36 25.34
CA THR A 46 3.06 -7.09 25.81
C THR A 46 2.66 -8.18 26.80
N ASP A 47 1.70 -7.89 27.69
CA ASP A 47 1.13 -8.84 28.64
C ASP A 47 0.32 -9.92 27.91
N ALA A 48 -0.54 -9.53 26.95
CA ALA A 48 -1.27 -10.49 26.12
C ALA A 48 -0.33 -11.36 25.26
N ALA A 49 0.77 -10.79 24.76
CA ALA A 49 1.79 -11.55 24.03
C ALA A 49 2.54 -12.51 24.93
N ARG A 50 2.81 -12.13 26.19
CA ARG A 50 3.42 -13.01 27.19
C ARG A 50 2.51 -14.16 27.56
N ASP A 51 1.23 -13.90 27.84
CA ASP A 51 0.25 -14.94 28.12
C ASP A 51 0.15 -15.95 26.97
N LYS A 52 0.13 -15.45 25.73
CA LYS A 52 0.13 -16.30 24.52
C LYS A 52 1.44 -17.06 24.34
N PHE A 53 2.57 -16.47 24.70
CA PHE A 53 3.86 -17.13 24.65
C PHE A 53 3.96 -18.23 25.71
N ASP A 54 3.46 -17.99 26.91
CA ASP A 54 3.41 -18.99 27.99
C ASP A 54 2.46 -20.14 27.64
N GLU A 55 1.31 -19.85 27.01
CA GLU A 55 0.41 -20.87 26.47
C GLU A 55 1.11 -21.73 25.40
N VAL A 56 1.74 -21.09 24.41
CA VAL A 56 2.45 -21.78 23.32
C VAL A 56 3.63 -22.59 23.84
N THR A 57 4.41 -22.08 24.79
CA THR A 57 5.55 -22.80 25.36
C THR A 57 5.10 -23.99 26.22
N THR A 58 3.98 -23.85 26.94
CA THR A 58 3.38 -24.95 27.71
C THR A 58 2.90 -26.05 26.78
N THR A 59 2.15 -25.71 25.74
CA THR A 59 1.71 -26.67 24.72
C THR A 59 2.92 -27.29 24.02
N LEU A 60 3.89 -26.50 23.60
CA LEU A 60 5.08 -27.03 22.93
C LEU A 60 5.87 -27.98 23.83
N SER A 61 5.94 -27.72 25.14
CA SER A 61 6.60 -28.61 26.11
C SER A 61 5.86 -29.93 26.29
N GLU A 62 4.53 -29.91 26.34
CA GLU A 62 3.71 -31.13 26.41
C GLU A 62 3.91 -32.00 25.17
N TYR A 63 3.86 -31.39 23.98
CA TYR A 63 4.10 -32.10 22.72
C TYR A 63 5.57 -32.54 22.60
N TRP A 64 6.51 -31.78 23.14
CA TRP A 64 7.93 -32.15 23.18
C TRP A 64 8.20 -33.39 24.02
N GLU A 65 7.49 -33.56 25.13
CA GLU A 65 7.61 -34.74 25.98
C GLU A 65 6.89 -35.96 25.42
N ASP A 66 5.76 -35.78 24.73
CA ASP A 66 5.02 -36.86 24.05
C ASP A 66 5.69 -37.33 22.75
N SER A 67 6.55 -36.49 22.15
CA SER A 67 7.23 -36.80 20.89
C SER A 67 8.41 -37.75 21.07
N ASP A 68 8.32 -38.95 20.47
CA ASP A 68 9.41 -39.94 20.45
C ASP A 68 10.65 -39.48 19.66
N GLU A 69 10.47 -38.62 18.65
CA GLU A 69 11.52 -38.20 17.72
C GLU A 69 11.98 -36.74 17.95
N LYS A 70 12.35 -36.41 19.19
CA LYS A 70 12.91 -35.11 19.59
C LYS A 70 13.98 -34.54 18.63
N PRO A 71 14.98 -35.30 18.13
CA PRO A 71 15.97 -34.74 17.19
C PRO A 71 15.36 -34.28 15.86
N ALA A 72 14.31 -34.94 15.35
CA ALA A 72 13.63 -34.51 14.12
C ALA A 72 12.96 -33.14 14.33
N LEU A 73 12.28 -32.95 15.46
CA LEU A 73 11.67 -31.67 15.82
C LEU A 73 12.70 -30.56 16.03
N VAL A 74 13.86 -30.83 16.66
CA VAL A 74 14.95 -29.84 16.72
C VAL A 74 15.36 -29.42 15.32
N THR A 75 15.62 -30.39 14.43
CA THR A 75 16.09 -30.08 13.08
C THR A 75 15.05 -29.29 12.30
N LEU A 76 13.77 -29.64 12.42
CA LEU A 76 12.67 -28.87 11.82
C LEU A 76 12.60 -27.45 12.38
N GLY A 77 12.79 -27.26 13.68
CA GLY A 77 12.88 -25.94 14.31
C GLY A 77 14.05 -25.11 13.78
N VAL A 78 15.22 -25.72 13.63
CA VAL A 78 16.41 -25.07 13.02
C VAL A 78 16.11 -24.68 11.57
N TYR A 79 15.52 -25.57 10.77
CA TYR A 79 15.09 -25.25 9.41
C TYR A 79 14.05 -24.12 9.38
N GLY A 80 13.12 -24.08 10.34
CA GLY A 80 12.16 -23.00 10.50
C GLY A 80 12.84 -21.65 10.75
N ILE A 81 13.82 -21.60 11.67
CA ILE A 81 14.58 -20.37 11.96
C ILE A 81 15.42 -19.95 10.77
N VAL A 82 16.13 -20.88 10.13
CA VAL A 82 16.93 -20.60 8.93
C VAL A 82 16.04 -20.10 7.81
N GLY A 83 14.87 -20.72 7.60
CA GLY A 83 13.86 -20.28 6.65
C GLY A 83 13.36 -18.87 6.93
N LEU A 84 13.12 -18.52 8.21
CA LEU A 84 12.69 -17.18 8.60
C LEU A 84 13.79 -16.13 8.37
N VAL A 85 15.05 -16.45 8.69
CA VAL A 85 16.21 -15.59 8.41
C VAL A 85 16.39 -15.41 6.90
N ALA A 86 16.27 -16.48 6.13
CA ALA A 86 16.36 -16.45 4.67
C ALA A 86 15.22 -15.64 4.06
N ALA A 87 13.99 -15.79 4.54
CA ALA A 87 12.83 -15.02 4.10
C ALA A 87 13.03 -13.52 4.37
N ASN A 88 13.50 -13.14 5.57
CA ASN A 88 13.81 -11.76 5.89
C ASN A 88 14.97 -11.21 5.04
N GLY A 89 16.00 -12.02 4.78
CA GLY A 89 17.08 -11.69 3.86
C GLY A 89 16.58 -11.49 2.43
N THR A 90 15.63 -12.31 1.98
CA THR A 90 15.01 -12.24 0.66
C THR A 90 14.14 -11.00 0.54
N LEU A 91 13.33 -10.67 1.56
CA LEU A 91 12.52 -9.45 1.60
C LEU A 91 13.41 -8.19 1.51
N ARG A 92 14.51 -8.16 2.26
CA ARG A 92 15.50 -7.08 2.20
C ARG A 92 16.23 -7.03 0.87
N ALA A 93 16.48 -8.18 0.25
CA ALA A 93 17.04 -8.25 -1.09
C ALA A 93 16.01 -7.73 -2.11
N VAL A 94 14.73 -8.08 -2.00
CA VAL A 94 13.66 -7.59 -2.89
C VAL A 94 13.50 -6.07 -2.77
N ASP A 95 13.38 -5.54 -1.56
CA ASP A 95 13.29 -4.08 -1.33
C ASP A 95 14.60 -3.34 -1.64
N GLY A 96 15.73 -4.06 -1.62
CA GLY A 96 17.08 -3.53 -1.85
C GLY A 96 17.66 -3.82 -3.23
N LEU A 97 16.96 -4.55 -4.12
CA LEU A 97 17.48 -4.91 -5.43
C LEU A 97 17.06 -3.86 -6.46
N PRO A 98 18.00 -3.06 -7.01
CA PRO A 98 17.74 -2.27 -8.21
C PRO A 98 17.45 -3.12 -9.46
N LEU A 99 17.58 -4.45 -9.35
CA LEU A 99 17.43 -5.40 -10.46
C LEU A 99 15.97 -5.68 -10.86
N ILE A 100 15.01 -5.65 -9.94
CA ILE A 100 13.60 -5.89 -10.29
C ILE A 100 13.06 -4.76 -11.18
N PRO A 101 13.29 -3.46 -10.85
CA PRO A 101 12.96 -2.36 -11.75
C PRO A 101 13.57 -2.53 -13.16
N ASP A 102 14.88 -2.79 -13.24
CA ASP A 102 15.58 -2.94 -14.52
C ASP A 102 15.14 -4.18 -15.31
N PHE A 103 14.85 -5.29 -14.62
CA PHE A 103 14.36 -6.52 -15.26
C PHE A 103 12.93 -6.35 -15.79
N LEU A 104 12.05 -5.71 -15.02
CA LEU A 104 10.69 -5.40 -15.49
C LEU A 104 10.71 -4.38 -16.63
N GLU A 105 11.66 -3.44 -16.65
CA GLU A 105 11.88 -2.55 -17.79
C GLU A 105 12.32 -3.34 -19.03
N LEU A 106 13.29 -4.25 -18.90
CA LEU A 106 13.74 -5.10 -20.00
C LEU A 106 12.60 -5.97 -20.53
N VAL A 107 11.82 -6.59 -19.63
CA VAL A 107 10.63 -7.38 -20.00
C VAL A 107 9.60 -6.50 -20.69
N GLY A 108 9.36 -5.28 -20.20
CA GLY A 108 8.47 -4.30 -20.82
C GLY A 108 8.89 -3.92 -22.23
N ILE A 109 10.19 -3.68 -22.44
CA ILE A 109 10.77 -3.38 -23.75
C ILE A 109 10.68 -4.59 -24.68
N LEU A 110 11.03 -5.79 -24.20
CA LEU A 110 10.93 -7.02 -24.99
C LEU A 110 9.50 -7.27 -25.44
N PHE A 111 8.55 -7.17 -24.51
CA PHE A 111 7.14 -7.38 -24.78
C PHE A 111 6.59 -6.32 -25.73
N SER A 112 6.95 -5.04 -25.53
CA SER A 112 6.54 -3.95 -26.42
C SER A 112 7.11 -4.12 -27.83
N GLY A 113 8.39 -4.47 -27.95
CA GLY A 113 9.03 -4.77 -29.24
C GLY A 113 8.40 -5.98 -29.94
N PHE A 114 8.14 -7.06 -29.21
CA PHE A 114 7.43 -8.24 -29.71
C PHE A 114 6.00 -7.91 -30.14
N PHE A 115 5.26 -7.13 -29.35
CA PHE A 115 3.89 -6.72 -29.66
C PHE A 115 3.83 -5.91 -30.96
N VAL A 116 4.74 -4.94 -31.13
CA VAL A 116 4.82 -4.13 -32.35
C VAL A 116 5.19 -5.01 -33.56
N TYR A 117 6.15 -5.93 -33.39
CA TYR A 117 6.53 -6.85 -34.45
C TYR A 117 5.37 -7.76 -34.89
N GLN A 118 4.72 -8.40 -33.93
CA GLN A 118 3.66 -9.34 -34.22
C GLN A 118 2.37 -8.63 -34.68
N ASN A 119 1.88 -7.63 -33.95
CA ASN A 119 0.54 -7.09 -34.18
C ASN A 119 0.50 -5.90 -35.16
N LEU A 120 1.60 -5.17 -35.34
CA LEU A 120 1.63 -3.98 -36.20
C LEU A 120 2.38 -4.21 -37.51
N LEU A 121 3.51 -4.91 -37.47
CA LEU A 121 4.35 -5.15 -38.66
C LEU A 121 3.90 -6.39 -39.47
N TYR A 122 3.42 -7.44 -38.79
CA TYR A 122 3.00 -8.66 -39.48
C TYR A 122 1.62 -8.52 -40.14
N LYS A 123 1.52 -8.96 -41.41
CA LYS A 123 0.36 -8.69 -42.27
C LYS A 123 -0.98 -9.29 -41.82
N PRO A 124 -1.05 -10.56 -41.37
CA PRO A 124 -2.31 -11.13 -40.93
C PRO A 124 -2.76 -10.55 -39.58
N ASP A 125 -1.83 -10.35 -38.66
CA ASP A 125 -2.15 -9.97 -37.27
C ASP A 125 -2.63 -8.53 -37.14
N ARG A 126 -2.14 -7.61 -37.99
CA ARG A 126 -2.69 -6.24 -38.04
C ARG A 126 -4.16 -6.19 -38.48
N ALA A 127 -4.62 -7.15 -39.29
CA ALA A 127 -6.02 -7.22 -39.72
C ALA A 127 -6.89 -7.72 -38.57
N ALA A 128 -6.42 -8.77 -37.88
CA ALA A 128 -7.06 -9.29 -36.68
C ALA A 128 -7.14 -8.23 -35.58
N LEU A 129 -6.05 -7.49 -35.31
CA LEU A 129 -6.02 -6.41 -34.32
C LEU A 129 -7.05 -5.32 -34.65
N ARG A 130 -7.11 -4.87 -35.91
CA ARG A 130 -8.09 -3.86 -36.35
C ARG A 130 -9.52 -4.35 -36.19
N GLU A 131 -9.79 -5.59 -36.56
CA GLU A 131 -11.10 -6.20 -36.40
C GLU A 131 -11.52 -6.27 -34.92
N THR A 132 -10.60 -6.69 -34.04
CA THR A 132 -10.82 -6.71 -32.59
C THR A 132 -11.13 -5.31 -32.05
N ILE A 133 -10.38 -4.28 -32.46
CA ILE A 133 -10.63 -2.89 -32.06
C ILE A 133 -12.01 -2.43 -32.55
N SER A 134 -12.37 -2.67 -33.81
CA SER A 134 -13.68 -2.31 -34.36
C SER A 134 -14.82 -3.03 -33.66
N LYS A 135 -14.66 -4.32 -33.35
CA LYS A 135 -15.63 -5.10 -32.57
C LYS A 135 -15.84 -4.52 -31.17
N ILE A 136 -14.77 -4.11 -30.49
CA ILE A 136 -14.86 -3.49 -29.16
C ILE A 136 -15.56 -2.13 -29.27
N TYR A 137 -15.21 -1.31 -30.26
CA TYR A 137 -15.81 0.00 -30.46
C TYR A 137 -17.32 -0.09 -30.68
N ASN A 138 -17.76 -0.96 -31.60
CA ASN A 138 -19.17 -1.18 -31.90
C ASN A 138 -19.96 -1.88 -30.77
N LYS A 139 -19.26 -2.43 -29.77
CA LYS A 139 -19.86 -3.06 -28.60
C LYS A 139 -20.08 -2.05 -27.47
N ILE A 140 -19.22 -1.03 -27.37
CA ILE A 140 -19.24 -0.03 -26.31
C ILE A 140 -20.06 1.20 -26.71
N LEU A 141 -19.90 1.67 -27.95
CA LEU A 141 -20.73 2.71 -28.57
C LEU A 141 -21.93 2.08 -29.29
#